data_AF-A0AAN7QKE4-F1
#
_entry.id   AF-A0AAN7QKE4-F1
#
_cell.length_a   1.000
_cell.length_b   1.000
_cell.length_c   1.000
_cell.angle_alpha   90.00
_cell.angle_beta   90.00
_cell.angle_gamma   90.00
#
_symmetry.space_group_name_H-M   'P 1'
#
loop_
_entity.id
_entity.type
_entity.pdbx_description
1 polymer ?
#
loop_
_entity_poly.entity_id
_entity_poly.type
_entity_poly.pdbx_seq_one_letter_code
_entity_poly.pdbx_strand_id
1 'polypeptide(L)'
;MTKVNLSDILHYVGIALRPLREGEERITASRAYELYTYLKNKNPNWELKIQKYKNIDFKGNASTNYGLEQEEYALNAYTTEMEEIVYRCGLIIHPYIPWFGCSPDGLIINNGNSTKIIEIKCPVAGQYYTAEDLMHNGHLSYLKMIDNKTNINENHKYYCQIQMSST
;
A
#
# COMPACT_ATOMS: atom_id res chain seq x y z
N MET A 1 -10.53 -18.08 5.06
CA MET A 1 -9.82 -17.24 4.06
C MET A 1 -8.39 -17.12 4.54
N THR A 2 -7.43 -17.51 3.69
CA THR A 2 -6.01 -17.53 4.03
C THR A 2 -5.55 -16.10 4.29
N LYS A 3 -5.08 -15.85 5.52
CA LYS A 3 -4.36 -14.63 5.88
C LYS A 3 -3.30 -14.37 4.82
N VAL A 4 -3.21 -13.14 4.33
CA VAL A 4 -2.09 -12.75 3.47
C VAL A 4 -0.83 -12.88 4.32
N ASN A 5 -0.09 -13.98 4.16
CA ASN A 5 1.19 -14.15 4.84
C ASN A 5 2.27 -13.47 3.99
N LEU A 6 2.98 -12.55 4.62
CA LEU A 6 4.05 -11.79 4.01
C LEU A 6 5.16 -12.70 3.47
N SER A 7 5.45 -13.80 4.18
CA SER A 7 6.42 -14.80 3.69
C SER A 7 5.96 -15.42 2.38
N ASP A 8 4.66 -15.67 2.22
CA ASP A 8 4.10 -16.27 1.02
C ASP A 8 4.15 -15.26 -0.14
N ILE A 9 3.83 -14.00 0.10
CA ILE A 9 4.01 -12.96 -0.92
C ILE A 9 5.47 -12.90 -1.34
N LEU A 10 6.40 -12.66 -0.42
CA LEU A 10 7.81 -12.47 -0.76
C LEU A 10 8.45 -13.72 -1.38
N HIS A 11 8.10 -14.91 -0.89
CA HIS A 11 8.61 -16.19 -1.40
C HIS A 11 8.05 -16.51 -2.79
N TYR A 12 6.73 -16.49 -2.98
CA TYR A 12 6.12 -16.88 -4.25
C TYR A 12 6.27 -15.82 -5.33
N VAL A 13 6.19 -14.54 -4.97
CA VAL A 13 6.52 -13.43 -5.87
C VAL A 13 8.00 -13.51 -6.22
N GLY A 14 8.90 -13.76 -5.27
CA GLY A 14 10.33 -13.98 -5.54
C GLY A 14 10.61 -15.16 -6.49
N ILE A 15 9.88 -16.28 -6.37
CA ILE A 15 10.02 -17.44 -7.27
C ILE A 15 9.56 -17.11 -8.69
N ALA A 16 8.40 -16.46 -8.85
CA ALA A 16 7.86 -16.07 -10.15
C ALA A 16 8.72 -15.00 -10.85
N LEU A 17 9.55 -14.29 -10.07
CA LEU A 17 10.33 -13.13 -10.51
C LEU A 17 11.82 -13.36 -10.54
N ARG A 18 12.30 -14.61 -10.50
CA ARG A 18 13.69 -14.94 -10.87
C ARG A 18 14.21 -14.22 -12.13
N PRO A 19 13.39 -13.81 -13.11
CA PRO A 19 13.83 -12.96 -14.22
C PRO A 19 14.16 -11.50 -13.88
N LEU A 20 13.59 -10.90 -12.81
CA LEU A 20 13.92 -9.54 -12.37
C LEU A 20 15.27 -9.57 -11.65
N ARG A 21 16.33 -9.32 -12.40
CA ARG A 21 17.68 -9.17 -11.82
C ARG A 21 17.80 -7.83 -11.11
N GLU A 22 18.72 -7.78 -10.17
CA GLU A 22 19.19 -6.59 -9.49
C GLU A 22 19.50 -5.48 -10.51
N GLY A 23 18.62 -4.47 -10.60
CA GLY A 23 18.72 -3.36 -11.58
C GLY A 23 17.53 -3.22 -12.54
N GLU A 24 16.66 -4.23 -12.67
CA GLU A 24 15.41 -4.14 -13.42
C GLU A 24 14.24 -3.85 -12.45
N GLU A 25 13.48 -2.79 -12.75
CA GLU A 25 12.17 -2.41 -12.17
C GLU A 25 11.72 -3.09 -10.87
N ARG A 26 11.60 -2.30 -9.80
CA ARG A 26 11.23 -2.78 -8.47
C ARG A 26 9.72 -2.95 -8.32
N ILE A 27 9.34 -3.94 -7.53
CA ILE A 27 7.97 -4.07 -7.04
C ILE A 27 7.75 -3.10 -5.91
N THR A 28 6.62 -2.40 -5.95
CA THR A 28 6.19 -1.50 -4.90
C THR A 28 5.11 -2.17 -4.04
N ALA A 29 5.09 -1.88 -2.75
CA ALA A 29 4.05 -2.33 -1.81
C ALA A 29 2.62 -2.10 -2.35
N SER A 30 2.37 -0.95 -2.98
CA SER A 30 1.07 -0.57 -3.57
C SER A 30 0.59 -1.47 -4.72
N ARG A 31 1.51 -2.21 -5.36
CA ARG A 31 1.23 -3.07 -6.52
C ARG A 31 1.41 -4.57 -6.23
N ALA A 32 2.01 -4.92 -5.10
CA ALA A 32 2.26 -6.30 -4.70
C ALA A 32 0.98 -7.16 -4.64
N TYR A 33 -0.15 -6.57 -4.25
CA TYR A 33 -1.43 -7.28 -4.16
C TYR A 33 -1.91 -7.87 -5.50
N GLU A 34 -1.61 -7.19 -6.61
CA GLU A 34 -1.98 -7.64 -7.95
C GLU A 34 -1.24 -8.93 -8.33
N LEU A 35 0.02 -9.05 -7.94
CA LEU A 35 0.83 -10.25 -8.15
C LEU A 35 0.40 -11.37 -7.20
N TYR A 36 0.15 -11.04 -5.93
CA TYR A 36 -0.34 -11.98 -4.93
C TYR A 36 -1.66 -12.64 -5.35
N THR A 37 -2.63 -11.87 -5.82
CA THR A 37 -3.92 -12.42 -6.26
C THR A 37 -3.78 -13.25 -7.53
N TYR A 38 -2.85 -12.90 -8.43
CA TYR A 38 -2.57 -13.67 -9.64
C TYR A 38 -2.02 -15.08 -9.37
N LEU A 39 -1.32 -15.30 -8.25
CA LEU A 39 -0.89 -16.64 -7.81
C LEU A 39 -2.04 -17.64 -7.67
N LYS A 40 -3.25 -17.14 -7.38
CA LYS A 40 -4.44 -17.99 -7.16
C LYS A 40 -5.07 -18.47 -8.47
N ASN A 41 -4.56 -18.05 -9.63
CA ASN A 41 -5.07 -18.47 -10.93
C ASN A 41 -4.72 -19.93 -11.22
N LYS A 42 -5.71 -20.69 -11.71
CA LYS A 42 -5.54 -22.11 -12.04
C LYS A 42 -4.54 -22.36 -13.19
N ASN A 43 -4.51 -21.45 -14.18
CA ASN A 43 -3.63 -21.52 -15.36
C ASN A 43 -2.89 -20.18 -15.53
N PRO A 44 -1.86 -19.90 -14.72
CA PRO A 44 -1.18 -18.60 -14.75
C PRO A 44 -0.24 -18.49 -15.96
N ASN A 45 -0.27 -17.35 -16.63
CA ASN A 45 0.73 -16.96 -17.63
C ASN A 45 1.59 -15.82 -17.06
N TRP A 46 2.64 -16.21 -16.34
CA TRP A 46 3.53 -15.27 -15.65
C TRP A 46 4.29 -14.35 -16.58
N GLU A 47 4.72 -14.85 -17.73
CA GLU A 47 5.46 -14.05 -18.70
C GLU A 47 4.62 -12.85 -19.18
N LEU A 48 3.39 -13.10 -19.64
CA LEU A 48 2.48 -12.02 -20.04
C LEU A 48 2.10 -11.13 -18.85
N LYS A 49 1.92 -11.70 -17.66
CA LYS A 49 1.59 -10.92 -16.46
C LYS A 49 2.70 -9.93 -16.12
N ILE A 50 3.95 -10.37 -16.13
CA ILE A 50 5.10 -9.52 -15.84
C ILE A 50 5.31 -8.50 -16.96
N GLN A 51 5.21 -8.88 -18.23
CA GLN A 51 5.27 -7.92 -19.34
C GLN A 51 4.24 -6.79 -19.17
N LYS A 52 2.99 -7.11 -18.80
CA LYS A 52 1.95 -6.11 -18.51
C LYS A 52 2.24 -5.29 -17.27
N TYR A 53 2.78 -5.91 -16.23
CA TYR A 53 3.14 -5.24 -14.99
C TYR A 53 4.26 -4.20 -15.21
N LYS A 54 5.25 -4.51 -16.04
CA LYS A 54 6.35 -3.61 -16.40
C LYS A 54 5.85 -2.43 -17.25
N ASN A 55 5.06 -2.72 -18.28
CA ASN A 55 4.62 -1.73 -19.27
C ASN A 55 3.38 -0.92 -18.85
N ILE A 56 3.24 -0.55 -17.57
CA ILE A 56 2.16 0.34 -17.13
C ILE A 56 2.57 1.80 -17.32
N ASP A 57 1.93 2.47 -18.28
CA ASP A 57 1.93 3.93 -18.36
C ASP A 57 0.70 4.48 -17.61
N PHE A 58 0.90 4.84 -16.34
CA PHE A 58 -0.16 5.43 -15.52
C PHE A 58 -0.14 6.95 -15.64
N LYS A 59 -1.17 7.52 -16.27
CA LYS A 59 -1.28 8.97 -16.54
C LYS A 59 -1.99 9.77 -15.44
N GLY A 60 -2.23 9.17 -14.28
CA GLY A 60 -3.08 9.79 -13.25
C GLY A 60 -4.56 9.76 -13.61
N ASN A 61 -5.41 10.01 -12.62
CA ASN A 61 -6.84 10.28 -12.81
C ASN A 61 -7.29 11.31 -11.76
N ALA A 62 -8.55 11.77 -11.86
CA ALA A 62 -9.09 12.76 -10.94
C ALA A 62 -8.96 12.35 -9.46
N SER A 63 -9.11 11.06 -9.15
CA SER A 63 -8.93 10.56 -7.78
C SER A 63 -7.48 10.58 -7.32
N THR A 64 -6.52 10.30 -8.21
CA THR A 64 -5.09 10.42 -7.88
C THR A 64 -4.69 11.87 -7.68
N ASN A 65 -5.14 12.78 -8.55
CA ASN A 65 -4.83 14.21 -8.42
C ASN A 65 -5.39 14.78 -7.12
N TYR A 66 -6.65 14.48 -6.81
CA TYR A 66 -7.26 14.86 -5.55
C TYR A 66 -6.48 14.27 -4.35
N GLY A 67 -6.10 12.99 -4.44
CA GLY A 67 -5.27 12.34 -3.42
C GLY A 67 -3.98 13.11 -3.14
N LEU A 68 -3.23 13.45 -4.19
CA LEU A 68 -1.97 14.19 -4.10
C LEU A 68 -2.16 15.59 -3.50
N GLU A 69 -3.21 16.30 -3.91
CA GLU A 69 -3.53 17.63 -3.38
C GLU A 69 -3.88 17.59 -1.89
N GLN A 70 -4.56 16.54 -1.43
CA GLN A 70 -5.07 16.44 -0.06
C GLN A 70 -4.12 15.76 0.93
N GLU A 71 -3.15 15.00 0.44
CA GLU A 71 -2.26 14.18 1.29
C GLU A 71 -1.48 15.03 2.30
N GLU A 72 -0.96 16.18 1.89
CA GLU A 72 -0.21 17.06 2.78
C GLU A 72 -1.07 17.63 3.91
N TYR A 73 -2.30 18.02 3.62
CA TYR A 73 -3.24 18.49 4.64
C TYR A 73 -3.59 17.39 5.64
N ALA A 74 -3.81 16.16 5.16
CA ALA A 74 -4.10 15.01 6.01
C ALA A 74 -2.89 14.64 6.90
N LEU A 75 -1.67 14.69 6.36
CA LEU A 75 -0.45 14.40 7.12
C LEU A 75 -0.23 15.45 8.22
N ASN A 76 -0.45 16.73 7.90
CA ASN A 76 -0.31 17.82 8.85
C ASN A 76 -1.36 17.74 9.98
N ALA A 77 -2.60 17.39 9.65
CA ALA A 77 -3.65 17.16 10.64
C ALA A 77 -3.27 16.02 11.59
N TYR A 78 -2.83 14.88 11.06
CA TYR A 78 -2.35 13.75 11.85
C TYR A 78 -1.19 14.12 12.79
N THR A 79 -0.17 14.79 12.24
CA THR A 79 1.03 15.22 12.98
C THR A 79 0.66 16.15 14.14
N THR A 80 -0.29 17.07 13.91
CA THR A 80 -0.77 18.01 14.92
C THR A 80 -1.58 17.31 16.02
N GLU A 81 -2.48 16.40 15.63
CA GLU A 81 -3.37 15.70 16.57
C GLU A 81 -2.62 14.70 17.45
N MET A 82 -1.64 14.00 16.88
CA MET A 82 -0.88 12.96 17.59
C MET A 82 0.33 13.50 18.34
N GLU A 83 0.71 14.76 18.11
CA GLU A 83 1.95 15.37 18.63
C GLU A 83 3.21 14.54 18.31
N GLU A 84 3.19 13.81 17.18
CA GLU A 84 4.29 12.95 16.73
C GLU A 84 5.07 13.63 15.60
N ILE A 85 6.41 13.49 15.60
CA ILE A 85 7.24 13.97 14.49
C ILE A 85 7.19 12.94 13.36
N VAL A 86 6.63 13.35 12.23
CA VAL A 86 6.50 12.52 11.03
C VAL A 86 7.54 12.91 9.99
N TYR A 87 8.29 11.93 9.52
CA TYR A 87 9.27 12.09 8.45
C TYR A 87 8.71 11.58 7.13
N ARG A 88 8.67 12.43 6.11
CA ARG A 88 8.40 11.98 4.73
C ARG A 88 9.60 11.18 4.22
N CYS A 89 9.31 10.13 3.47
CA CYS A 89 10.32 9.32 2.81
C CYS A 89 10.03 9.20 1.31
N GLY A 90 11.10 9.07 0.53
CA GLY A 90 10.99 8.58 -0.84
C GLY A 90 10.86 7.05 -0.85
N LEU A 91 11.28 6.45 -1.95
CA LEU A 91 11.32 4.99 -2.08
C LEU A 91 12.37 4.38 -1.13
N ILE A 92 11.91 3.52 -0.22
CA ILE A 92 12.71 2.69 0.67
C ILE A 92 12.85 1.30 0.05
N ILE A 93 14.08 0.82 -0.08
CA ILE A 93 14.39 -0.50 -0.61
C ILE A 93 14.53 -1.48 0.53
N HIS A 94 13.92 -2.66 0.39
CA HIS A 94 14.03 -3.69 1.41
C HIS A 94 15.47 -4.22 1.48
N PRO A 95 16.09 -4.25 2.69
CA PRO A 95 17.53 -4.48 2.84
C PRO A 95 18.00 -5.86 2.34
N TYR A 96 17.12 -6.86 2.38
CA TYR A 96 17.41 -8.23 1.93
C TYR A 96 16.74 -8.60 0.60
N ILE A 97 15.92 -7.70 0.03
CA ILE A 97 15.11 -7.98 -1.17
C ILE A 97 15.24 -6.76 -2.10
N PRO A 98 16.37 -6.61 -2.83
CA PRO A 98 16.70 -5.39 -3.57
C PRO A 98 15.71 -5.01 -4.70
N TRP A 99 14.93 -5.99 -5.17
CA TRP A 99 13.87 -5.82 -6.16
C TRP A 99 12.52 -5.39 -5.57
N PHE A 100 12.42 -5.23 -4.24
CA PHE A 100 11.21 -4.78 -3.55
C PHE A 100 11.45 -3.45 -2.81
N GLY A 101 10.43 -2.59 -2.80
CA GLY A 101 10.44 -1.38 -2.01
C GLY A 101 9.05 -0.85 -1.67
N CYS A 102 9.03 0.13 -0.78
CA CYS A 102 7.82 0.84 -0.36
C CYS A 102 8.11 2.35 -0.30
N SER A 103 7.07 3.17 -0.38
CA SER A 103 7.18 4.61 -0.19
C SER A 103 6.03 5.00 0.74
N PRO A 104 6.13 4.72 2.06
CA PRO A 104 5.09 5.14 2.99
C PRO A 104 4.97 6.66 2.97
N ASP A 105 3.78 7.17 3.27
CA ASP A 105 3.50 8.61 3.24
C ASP A 105 4.17 9.33 4.41
N GLY A 106 4.45 8.60 5.50
CA GLY A 106 5.26 9.07 6.60
C GLY A 106 5.85 7.95 7.46
N LEU A 107 6.90 8.28 8.20
CA LEU A 107 7.56 7.42 9.18
C LEU A 107 7.72 8.15 10.50
N ILE A 108 7.47 7.44 11.61
CA ILE A 108 7.76 7.93 12.95
C ILE A 108 8.95 7.16 13.49
N ILE A 109 10.02 7.88 13.82
CA ILE A 109 11.29 7.33 14.25
C ILE A 109 11.49 7.64 15.73
N ASN A 110 11.69 6.60 16.54
CA ASN A 110 12.05 6.74 17.95
C ASN A 110 13.36 5.98 18.21
N ASN A 111 14.32 6.63 18.87
CA ASN A 111 15.65 6.06 19.18
C ASN A 111 16.36 5.46 17.96
N GLY A 112 16.26 6.11 16.80
CA GLY A 112 16.87 5.65 15.55
C GLY A 112 16.15 4.49 14.85
N ASN A 113 15.02 4.01 15.37
CA ASN A 113 14.23 2.93 14.78
C ASN A 113 12.87 3.44 14.33
N SER A 114 12.42 3.00 13.15
CA SER A 114 11.02 3.22 12.73
C SER A 114 10.10 2.47 13.68
N THR A 115 9.11 3.17 14.23
CA THR A 115 8.12 2.59 15.15
C THR A 115 6.73 2.51 14.55
N LYS A 116 6.41 3.41 13.62
CA LYS A 116 5.14 3.43 12.89
C LYS A 116 5.38 3.89 11.46
N ILE A 117 4.61 3.30 10.56
CA ILE A 117 4.43 3.78 9.20
C ILE A 117 3.09 4.50 9.10
N ILE A 118 3.02 5.52 8.27
CA ILE A 118 1.81 6.27 7.95
C ILE A 118 1.51 6.05 6.47
N GLU A 119 0.28 5.64 6.19
CA GLU A 119 -0.25 5.47 4.85
C GLU A 119 -1.60 6.20 4.79
N ILE A 120 -1.64 7.30 4.05
CA ILE A 120 -2.76 8.21 3.92
C ILE A 120 -3.55 7.88 2.65
N LYS A 121 -4.87 7.95 2.76
CA LYS A 121 -5.78 7.80 1.63
C LYS A 121 -6.81 8.91 1.70
N CYS A 122 -6.82 9.76 0.67
CA CYS A 122 -7.79 10.85 0.51
C CYS A 122 -8.77 10.50 -0.62
N PRO A 123 -9.87 9.79 -0.33
CA PRO A 123 -10.88 9.44 -1.34
C PRO A 123 -11.64 10.70 -1.79
N VAL A 124 -11.96 10.80 -3.09
CA VAL A 124 -12.76 11.91 -3.66
C VAL A 124 -14.09 12.12 -2.92
N ALA A 125 -14.65 11.05 -2.35
CA ALA A 125 -15.85 11.11 -1.52
C ALA A 125 -15.72 12.07 -0.32
N GLY A 126 -14.50 12.35 0.18
CA GLY A 126 -14.25 13.33 1.24
C GLY A 126 -14.61 14.78 0.88
N GLN A 127 -14.88 15.08 -0.39
CA GLN A 127 -15.45 16.38 -0.79
C GLN A 127 -16.92 16.52 -0.41
N TYR A 128 -17.62 15.41 -0.19
CA TYR A 128 -19.08 15.37 -0.03
C TYR A 128 -19.51 14.84 1.35
N TYR A 129 -18.63 14.13 2.05
CA TYR A 129 -18.95 13.43 3.29
C TYR A 129 -17.92 13.74 4.37
N THR A 130 -18.35 13.70 5.63
CA THR A 130 -17.44 13.80 6.78
C THR A 130 -16.59 12.54 6.91
N ALA A 131 -15.51 12.61 7.69
CA ALA A 131 -14.69 11.41 7.98
C ALA A 131 -15.51 10.30 8.65
N GLU A 132 -16.41 10.67 9.58
CA GLU A 132 -17.31 9.74 10.26
C GLU A 132 -18.26 9.06 9.27
N ASP A 133 -18.87 9.83 8.36
CA ASP A 133 -19.74 9.28 7.33
C ASP A 133 -18.99 8.29 6.43
N LEU A 134 -17.79 8.65 5.97
CA LEU A 134 -16.96 7.79 5.14
C LEU A 134 -16.61 6.45 5.80
N MET A 135 -16.34 6.48 7.11
CA MET A 135 -15.95 5.30 7.89
C MET A 135 -17.14 4.38 8.18
N HIS A 136 -18.33 4.94 8.43
CA HIS A 136 -19.47 4.17 8.92
C HIS A 136 -20.50 3.79 7.85
N ASN A 137 -20.63 4.56 6.76
CA ASN A 137 -21.69 4.36 5.76
C ASN A 137 -21.25 3.58 4.52
N GLY A 138 -20.17 2.78 4.63
CA GLY A 138 -19.75 1.87 3.57
C GLY A 138 -19.21 2.54 2.30
N HIS A 139 -18.85 3.84 2.38
CA HIS A 139 -18.26 4.56 1.25
C HIS A 139 -16.84 4.06 0.90
N LEU A 140 -16.15 3.44 1.86
CA LEU A 140 -14.77 2.99 1.72
C LEU A 140 -14.69 1.45 1.77
N SER A 141 -14.58 0.82 0.59
CA SER A 141 -14.51 -0.65 0.45
C SER A 141 -13.29 -1.31 1.12
N TYR A 142 -12.30 -0.49 1.46
CA TYR A 142 -11.08 -0.88 2.17
C TYR A 142 -11.22 -0.83 3.69
N LEU A 143 -12.36 -0.41 4.23
CA LEU A 143 -12.70 -0.47 5.65
C LEU A 143 -13.87 -1.44 5.89
N LYS A 144 -13.93 -1.98 7.10
CA LYS A 144 -14.98 -2.87 7.60
C LYS A 144 -15.31 -2.53 9.05
N MET A 145 -16.59 -2.48 9.38
CA MET A 145 -17.02 -2.40 10.78
C MET A 145 -17.09 -3.80 11.38
N ILE A 146 -16.32 -4.03 12.44
CA ILE A 146 -16.31 -5.28 13.23
C ILE A 146 -16.37 -4.86 14.70
N ASP A 147 -17.35 -5.36 15.44
CA ASP A 147 -17.55 -5.06 16.87
C ASP A 147 -17.54 -3.56 17.20
N ASN A 148 -18.25 -2.75 16.40
CA ASN A 148 -18.30 -1.28 16.48
C ASN A 148 -16.93 -0.58 16.33
N LYS A 149 -15.93 -1.27 15.78
CA LYS A 149 -14.63 -0.70 15.45
C LYS A 149 -14.39 -0.75 13.95
N THR A 150 -13.90 0.35 13.41
CA THR A 150 -13.44 0.41 12.03
C THR A 150 -12.12 -0.35 11.90
N ASN A 151 -12.10 -1.37 11.05
CA ASN A 151 -10.94 -2.19 10.75
C ASN A 151 -10.63 -2.10 9.26
N ILE A 152 -9.36 -2.28 8.91
CA ILE A 152 -8.99 -2.39 7.50
C ILE A 152 -9.48 -3.71 6.92
N ASN A 153 -9.97 -3.68 5.68
CA ASN A 153 -10.38 -4.88 4.97
C ASN A 153 -9.16 -5.70 4.52
N GLU A 154 -8.92 -6.83 5.17
CA GLU A 154 -7.78 -7.72 4.87
C GLU A 154 -7.75 -8.27 3.44
N ASN A 155 -8.89 -8.26 2.73
CA ASN A 155 -9.00 -8.67 1.33
C ASN A 155 -8.86 -7.49 0.34
N HIS A 156 -8.36 -6.35 0.80
CA HIS A 156 -8.16 -5.15 0.00
C HIS A 156 -6.68 -4.87 -0.26
N LYS A 157 -6.35 -4.29 -1.42
CA LYS A 157 -4.97 -3.96 -1.82
C LYS A 157 -4.23 -3.08 -0.81
N TYR A 158 -4.93 -2.16 -0.14
CA TYR A 158 -4.33 -1.26 0.86
C TYR A 158 -3.89 -2.00 2.13
N TYR A 159 -4.55 -3.10 2.50
CA TYR A 159 -4.06 -3.94 3.58
C TYR A 159 -2.71 -4.55 3.24
N CYS A 160 -2.59 -5.12 2.04
CA CYS A 160 -1.33 -5.63 1.53
C CYS A 160 -0.25 -4.54 1.47
N GLN A 161 -0.59 -3.34 1.01
CA GLN A 161 0.36 -2.22 0.97
C GLN A 161 0.90 -1.88 2.36
N ILE A 162 0.04 -1.71 3.36
CA ILE A 162 0.45 -1.39 4.75
C ILE A 162 1.33 -2.51 5.32
N GLN A 163 0.90 -3.76 5.18
CA GLN A 163 1.66 -4.92 5.67
C GLN A 163 3.05 -5.02 5.03
N MET A 164 3.18 -4.70 3.75
CA MET A 164 4.45 -4.76 3.02
C MET A 164 5.34 -3.54 3.27
N SER A 165 4.80 -2.46 3.81
CA SER A 165 5.56 -1.27 4.19
C SER A 165 6.10 -1.34 5.63
N SER A 166 5.54 -2.22 6.47
CA SER A 166 5.89 -2.34 7.90
C SER A 166 6.97 -3.39 8.21
N THR A 167 7.71 -3.83 7.20
CA THR A 167 8.55 -5.05 7.24
C THR A 167 10.02 -4.76 7.06
#